data_AF-A0AAV4MMT5-F1
#
_entry.id   AF-A0AAV4MMT5-F1
#
_cell.length_a   1.000
_cell.length_b   1.000
_cell.length_c   1.000
_cell.angle_alpha   90.00
_cell.angle_beta   90.00
_cell.angle_gamma   90.00
#
_symmetry.space_group_name_H-M   'P 1'
#
loop_
_entity.id
_entity.type
_entity.pdbx_description
1 polymer ?
#
loop_
_entity_poly.entity_id
_entity_poly.type
_entity_poly.pdbx_seq_one_letter_code
_entity_poly.pdbx_strand_id
1 'polypeptide(L)'
;VDHIGHAYGPYSDLLPPKLKEMDNVVEFIYNKLRSKSEIQSLIIVCGDHGMTAGGSHGGITKSELLTPLLFINTNPSEATLKNPFKKIKTIDQVDFAPTLSSLLALPIPTNSFGNVIPQALLFCGFTRDQILHAFFHNVFQLFEVYKSVFPKKSKFFIRNIRKVVFNHSEIHQVKKVKGSPIYNYSYLFKFYMGLLSHMKRICLPVWLSITCLIS
;
A
#
# COMPACT_ATOMS: atom_id res chain seq x y z
N VAL A 1 -6.89 15.38 -17.75
CA VAL A 1 -7.83 15.54 -16.62
C VAL A 1 -7.44 16.78 -15.85
N ASP A 2 -6.20 16.82 -15.35
CA ASP A 2 -5.64 17.98 -14.64
C ASP A 2 -5.81 19.34 -15.37
N HIS A 3 -5.39 19.44 -16.63
CA HIS A 3 -5.59 20.66 -17.44
C HIS A 3 -7.04 21.19 -17.49
N ILE A 4 -8.05 20.31 -17.57
CA ILE A 4 -9.47 20.73 -17.56
C ILE A 4 -9.85 21.21 -16.16
N GLY A 5 -9.38 20.51 -15.12
CA GLY A 5 -9.56 20.90 -13.73
C GLY A 5 -8.98 22.28 -13.43
N HIS A 6 -7.77 22.57 -13.90
CA HIS A 6 -7.15 23.90 -13.77
C HIS A 6 -7.91 25.00 -14.51
N ALA A 7 -8.30 24.75 -15.77
CA ALA A 7 -8.89 25.77 -16.61
C ALA A 7 -10.36 26.08 -16.26
N TYR A 8 -11.12 25.06 -15.83
CA TYR A 8 -12.57 25.16 -15.71
C TYR A 8 -13.13 24.66 -14.36
N GLY A 9 -12.27 24.16 -13.48
CA GLY A 9 -12.64 23.61 -12.18
C GLY A 9 -13.11 22.14 -12.24
N PRO A 10 -13.15 21.44 -11.09
CA PRO A 10 -13.54 20.04 -10.99
C PRO A 10 -15.03 19.78 -11.30
N TYR A 11 -15.87 20.81 -11.29
CA TYR A 11 -17.31 20.69 -11.53
C TYR A 11 -17.73 21.11 -12.94
N SER A 12 -16.76 21.32 -13.84
CA SER A 12 -17.01 21.65 -15.24
C SER A 12 -17.74 20.52 -15.97
N ASP A 13 -18.69 20.87 -16.84
CA ASP A 13 -19.36 19.93 -17.76
C ASP A 13 -18.39 19.26 -18.75
N LEU A 14 -17.15 19.78 -18.87
CA LEU A 14 -16.09 19.18 -19.67
C LEU A 14 -15.42 17.98 -18.97
N LEU A 15 -15.57 17.84 -17.65
CA LEU A 15 -14.91 16.78 -16.89
C LEU A 15 -15.57 15.41 -17.08
N PRO A 16 -16.91 15.24 -16.99
CA PRO A 16 -17.55 13.95 -17.25
C PRO A 16 -17.20 13.29 -18.58
N PRO A 17 -17.25 13.97 -19.75
CA PRO A 17 -16.84 13.34 -21.01
C PRO A 17 -15.35 12.98 -21.02
N LYS A 18 -14.49 13.79 -20.38
CA LYS A 18 -13.06 13.46 -20.28
C LYS A 18 -12.81 12.24 -19.39
N LEU A 19 -13.52 12.10 -18.28
CA LEU A 19 -13.45 10.92 -17.42
C LEU A 19 -13.94 9.68 -18.17
N LYS A 20 -15.03 9.80 -18.95
CA LYS A 20 -15.52 8.71 -19.80
C LYS A 20 -14.49 8.28 -20.85
N GLU A 21 -13.75 9.22 -21.43
CA GLU A 21 -12.61 8.90 -22.31
C GLU A 21 -11.55 8.06 -21.57
N MET A 22 -11.20 8.41 -20.33
CA MET A 22 -10.22 7.65 -19.53
C MET A 22 -10.73 6.27 -19.14
N ASP A 23 -12.03 6.13 -18.82
CA ASP A 23 -12.66 4.83 -18.60
C ASP A 23 -12.49 3.92 -19.83
N ASN A 24 -12.74 4.44 -21.03
CA ASN A 24 -12.59 3.70 -22.28
C ASN A 24 -11.13 3.28 -22.52
N VAL A 25 -10.15 4.11 -22.16
CA VAL A 25 -8.71 3.77 -22.24
C VAL A 25 -8.38 2.61 -21.31
N VAL A 26 -8.84 2.66 -20.05
CA VAL A 26 -8.62 1.57 -19.08
C VAL A 26 -9.29 0.28 -19.55
N GLU A 27 -10.52 0.36 -20.06
CA GLU A 27 -11.24 -0.78 -20.63
C GLU A 27 -10.49 -1.39 -21.83
N PHE A 28 -9.97 -0.56 -22.73
CA PHE A 28 -9.17 -1.02 -23.86
C PHE A 28 -7.93 -1.80 -23.39
N ILE A 29 -7.16 -1.24 -22.45
CA ILE A 29 -5.97 -1.89 -21.89
C ILE A 29 -6.35 -3.21 -21.21
N TYR A 30 -7.41 -3.20 -20.40
CA TYR A 30 -7.93 -4.38 -19.71
C TYR A 30 -8.26 -5.51 -20.70
N ASN A 31 -9.03 -5.21 -21.75
CA ASN A 31 -9.43 -6.20 -22.75
C ASN A 31 -8.21 -6.75 -23.51
N LYS A 32 -7.23 -5.90 -23.84
CA LYS A 32 -5.99 -6.34 -24.48
C LYS A 32 -5.14 -7.25 -23.59
N LEU A 33 -5.01 -6.94 -22.30
CA LEU A 33 -4.29 -7.79 -21.36
C LEU A 33 -5.04 -9.10 -21.11
N ARG A 34 -6.36 -9.06 -20.91
CA ARG A 34 -7.17 -10.25 -20.69
C ARG A 34 -7.19 -11.22 -21.88
N SER A 35 -7.09 -10.69 -23.11
CA SER A 35 -6.96 -11.53 -24.31
C SER A 35 -5.65 -12.35 -24.36
N LYS A 36 -4.65 -11.98 -23.57
CA LYS A 36 -3.37 -12.71 -23.42
C LYS A 36 -3.44 -13.62 -22.19
N SER A 37 -4.12 -14.76 -22.32
CA SER A 37 -4.47 -15.66 -21.21
C SER A 37 -3.29 -16.18 -20.38
N GLU A 38 -2.07 -16.15 -20.91
CA GLU A 38 -0.86 -16.64 -20.25
C GLU A 38 -0.25 -15.64 -19.25
N ILE A 39 -0.62 -14.36 -19.31
CA ILE A 39 -0.01 -13.32 -18.48
C ILE A 39 -1.01 -12.81 -17.45
N GLN A 40 -0.82 -13.22 -16.20
CA GLN A 40 -1.53 -12.60 -15.09
C GLN A 40 -1.10 -11.14 -14.94
N SER A 41 -2.02 -10.22 -15.20
CA SER A 41 -1.75 -8.78 -15.18
C SER A 41 -2.58 -8.08 -14.11
N LEU A 42 -1.99 -7.10 -13.46
CA LEU A 42 -2.64 -6.20 -12.50
C LEU A 42 -2.55 -4.77 -13.04
N ILE A 43 -3.70 -4.14 -13.25
CA ILE A 43 -3.78 -2.72 -13.59
C ILE A 43 -3.99 -1.96 -12.28
N ILE A 44 -3.21 -0.91 -12.07
CA ILE A 44 -3.35 -0.01 -10.93
C ILE A 44 -3.64 1.38 -11.48
N VAL A 45 -4.74 1.98 -11.03
CA VAL A 45 -5.13 3.34 -11.39
C VAL A 45 -5.06 4.20 -10.13
N CYS A 46 -4.27 5.27 -10.17
CA CYS A 46 -4.15 6.19 -9.05
C CYS A 46 -4.06 7.64 -9.51
N GLY A 47 -4.46 8.57 -8.64
CA GLY A 47 -4.14 9.99 -8.78
C GLY A 47 -2.93 10.38 -7.94
N ASP A 48 -2.11 11.28 -8.46
CA ASP A 48 -1.01 11.93 -7.76
C ASP A 48 -1.51 12.98 -6.76
N HIS A 49 -2.46 13.81 -7.17
CA HIS A 49 -3.15 14.76 -6.31
C HIS A 49 -4.63 14.90 -6.67
N GLY A 50 -5.40 15.46 -5.74
CA GLY A 50 -6.72 15.99 -6.00
C GLY A 50 -6.66 17.48 -6.35
N MET A 51 -7.77 18.19 -6.21
CA MET A 51 -7.83 19.63 -6.46
C MET A 51 -8.86 20.33 -5.59
N THR A 52 -8.70 21.62 -5.42
CA THR A 52 -9.68 22.53 -4.83
C THR A 52 -10.87 22.77 -5.76
N ALA A 53 -11.97 23.31 -5.23
CA ALA A 53 -13.14 23.69 -6.03
C ALA A 53 -12.83 24.74 -7.11
N GLY A 54 -11.77 25.53 -6.93
CA GLY A 54 -11.29 26.51 -7.91
C GLY A 54 -10.30 25.94 -8.93
N GLY A 55 -10.04 24.63 -8.91
CA GLY A 55 -9.13 24.00 -9.88
C GLY A 55 -7.64 24.10 -9.53
N SER A 56 -7.26 24.66 -8.38
CA SER A 56 -5.87 24.67 -7.90
C SER A 56 -5.53 23.40 -7.10
N HIS A 57 -4.26 23.09 -6.93
CA HIS A 57 -3.76 21.99 -6.09
C HIS A 57 -2.39 22.36 -5.45
N GLY A 58 -1.79 21.44 -4.68
CA GLY A 58 -0.49 21.64 -4.02
C GLY A 58 -0.58 22.07 -2.56
N GLY A 59 -1.79 22.29 -2.05
CA GLY A 59 -2.07 22.48 -0.63
C GLY A 59 -2.27 21.17 0.14
N ILE A 60 -2.74 21.32 1.37
CA ILE A 60 -2.97 20.21 2.33
C ILE A 60 -4.46 19.95 2.58
N THR A 61 -5.36 20.51 1.76
CA THR A 61 -6.79 20.30 1.96
C THR A 61 -7.17 18.87 1.63
N LYS A 62 -8.26 18.39 2.25
CA LYS A 62 -8.76 17.03 2.00
C LYS A 62 -9.05 16.77 0.52
N SER A 63 -9.57 17.76 -0.22
CA SER A 63 -9.86 17.61 -1.65
C SER A 63 -8.61 17.57 -2.51
N GLU A 64 -7.49 18.11 -2.04
CA GLU A 64 -6.18 18.04 -2.71
C GLU A 64 -5.39 16.77 -2.37
N LEU A 65 -5.56 16.22 -1.16
CA LEU A 65 -4.83 15.04 -0.72
C LEU A 65 -5.53 13.71 -1.05
N LEU A 66 -6.87 13.70 -1.15
CA LEU A 66 -7.61 12.48 -1.45
C LEU A 66 -7.61 12.19 -2.94
N THR A 67 -6.97 11.08 -3.31
CA THR A 67 -6.96 10.54 -4.66
C THR A 67 -7.50 9.12 -4.70
N PRO A 68 -8.05 8.67 -5.84
CA PRO A 68 -8.42 7.28 -6.01
C PRO A 68 -7.16 6.40 -6.06
N LEU A 69 -7.26 5.18 -5.54
CA LEU A 69 -6.32 4.08 -5.79
C LEU A 69 -7.15 2.82 -6.04
N LEU A 70 -7.08 2.30 -7.26
CA LEU A 70 -7.86 1.17 -7.74
C LEU A 70 -6.92 0.06 -8.21
N PHE A 71 -7.24 -1.17 -7.84
CA PHE A 71 -6.57 -2.38 -8.30
C PHE A 71 -7.54 -3.19 -9.17
N ILE A 72 -7.15 -3.51 -10.39
CA ILE A 72 -7.95 -4.29 -11.34
C ILE A 72 -7.14 -5.52 -11.75
N ASN A 73 -7.59 -6.69 -11.30
CA ASN A 73 -6.97 -7.95 -11.67
C ASN A 73 -7.61 -8.47 -12.98
N THR A 74 -6.79 -8.78 -13.97
CA THR A 74 -7.25 -9.32 -15.26
C THR A 74 -7.69 -10.78 -15.19
N ASN A 75 -7.25 -11.52 -14.16
CA ASN A 75 -7.64 -12.89 -13.88
C ASN A 75 -7.90 -13.08 -12.36
N PRO A 76 -8.99 -12.53 -11.83
CA PRO A 76 -9.29 -12.61 -10.41
C PRO A 76 -9.63 -14.05 -10.00
N SER A 77 -9.12 -14.50 -8.86
CA SER A 77 -9.51 -15.78 -8.28
C SER A 77 -10.99 -15.78 -7.87
N GLU A 78 -11.62 -16.95 -7.78
CA GLU A 78 -13.00 -17.07 -7.30
C GLU A 78 -13.18 -16.48 -5.90
N ALA A 79 -12.16 -16.60 -5.04
CA ALA A 79 -12.14 -15.97 -3.72
C ALA A 79 -12.10 -14.43 -3.79
N THR A 80 -11.38 -13.87 -4.76
CA THR A 80 -11.37 -12.43 -5.06
C THR A 80 -12.75 -11.95 -5.51
N LEU A 81 -13.41 -12.70 -6.40
CA LEU A 81 -14.75 -12.39 -6.91
C LEU A 81 -15.85 -12.47 -5.84
N LYS A 82 -15.72 -13.38 -4.86
CA LYS A 82 -16.63 -13.51 -3.71
C LYS A 82 -16.41 -12.45 -2.64
N ASN A 83 -15.31 -11.70 -2.69
CA ASN A 83 -15.00 -10.62 -1.76
C ASN A 83 -14.71 -9.30 -2.50
N PRO A 84 -15.58 -8.87 -3.43
CA PRO A 84 -15.22 -7.90 -4.46
C PRO A 84 -14.97 -6.50 -3.89
N PHE A 85 -15.51 -6.20 -2.69
CA PHE A 85 -15.45 -4.87 -2.09
C PHE A 85 -15.37 -4.91 -0.57
N LYS A 86 -14.26 -5.39 0.01
CA LYS A 86 -13.93 -4.89 1.34
C LYS A 86 -13.41 -3.46 1.16
N LYS A 87 -14.30 -2.46 1.28
CA LYS A 87 -13.96 -1.03 1.24
C LYS A 87 -12.67 -0.83 2.04
N ILE A 88 -11.57 -0.59 1.33
CA ILE A 88 -10.32 -0.22 1.99
C ILE A 88 -10.63 1.13 2.64
N LYS A 89 -10.30 1.28 3.92
CA LYS A 89 -10.31 2.60 4.56
C LYS A 89 -9.33 3.51 3.80
N THR A 90 -9.40 4.81 4.02
CA THR A 90 -8.35 5.72 3.55
C THR A 90 -6.98 5.19 3.94
N ILE A 91 -6.08 5.09 2.97
CA ILE A 91 -4.65 4.76 3.14
C ILE A 91 -3.84 6.03 2.84
N ASP A 92 -2.57 6.05 3.23
CA ASP A 92 -1.68 7.16 2.85
C ASP A 92 -0.95 6.80 1.56
N GLN A 93 -0.70 7.77 0.68
CA GLN A 93 -0.05 7.52 -0.61
C GLN A 93 1.32 6.81 -0.47
N VAL A 94 2.06 7.07 0.61
CA VAL A 94 3.34 6.42 0.92
C VAL A 94 3.23 4.89 1.07
N ASP A 95 2.04 4.36 1.34
CA ASP A 95 1.76 2.92 1.43
C ASP A 95 1.81 2.21 0.07
N PHE A 96 1.81 2.97 -1.03
CA PHE A 96 1.82 2.42 -2.38
C PHE A 96 3.13 1.67 -2.69
N ALA A 97 4.29 2.31 -2.47
CA ALA A 97 5.60 1.73 -2.79
C ALA A 97 5.89 0.37 -2.12
N PRO A 98 5.71 0.18 -0.80
CA PRO A 98 5.95 -1.13 -0.17
C PRO A 98 4.93 -2.18 -0.61
N THR A 99 3.68 -1.77 -0.91
CA THR A 99 2.64 -2.66 -1.43
C THR A 99 3.00 -3.17 -2.83
N LEU A 100 3.40 -2.27 -3.73
CA LEU A 100 3.81 -2.63 -5.09
C LEU A 100 5.03 -3.55 -5.08
N SER A 101 6.01 -3.24 -4.23
CA SER A 101 7.21 -4.09 -4.07
C SER A 101 6.83 -5.51 -3.62
N SER A 102 5.90 -5.61 -2.66
CA SER A 102 5.41 -6.91 -2.18
C SER A 102 4.63 -7.69 -3.26
N LEU A 103 3.83 -6.99 -4.07
CA LEU A 103 3.10 -7.60 -5.20
C LEU A 103 4.05 -8.13 -6.29
N LEU A 104 5.14 -7.43 -6.53
CA LEU A 104 6.16 -7.80 -7.54
C LEU A 104 7.24 -8.74 -6.99
N ALA A 105 7.16 -9.14 -5.72
CA ALA A 105 8.20 -9.88 -5.01
C ALA A 105 9.60 -9.20 -5.09
N LEU A 106 9.62 -7.87 -5.05
CA LEU A 106 10.82 -7.04 -5.04
C LEU A 106 11.14 -6.53 -3.63
N PRO A 107 12.42 -6.21 -3.33
CA PRO A 107 12.77 -5.52 -2.09
C PRO A 107 12.02 -4.20 -1.96
N ILE A 108 11.54 -3.90 -0.74
CA ILE A 108 10.91 -2.61 -0.45
C ILE A 108 11.98 -1.51 -0.54
N PRO A 109 11.72 -0.38 -1.25
CA PRO A 109 12.66 0.72 -1.37
C PRO A 109 13.20 1.17 -0.02
N THR A 110 14.52 1.42 0.06
CA THR A 110 15.21 1.72 1.32
C THR A 110 14.61 2.93 2.05
N ASN A 111 14.11 3.91 1.29
CA ASN A 111 13.54 5.15 1.83
C ASN A 111 12.00 5.11 1.93
N SER A 112 11.37 3.94 1.83
CA SER A 112 9.92 3.81 1.99
C SER A 112 9.52 4.03 3.46
N PHE A 113 8.50 4.85 3.71
CA PHE A 113 7.92 5.04 5.05
C PHE A 113 6.53 4.40 5.18
N GLY A 114 6.04 3.80 4.10
CA GLY A 114 4.72 3.21 4.03
C GLY A 114 4.62 1.85 4.69
N ASN A 115 3.37 1.47 4.90
CA ASN A 115 2.95 0.15 5.31
C ASN A 115 2.36 -0.60 4.11
N VAL A 116 2.68 -1.88 3.98
CA VAL A 116 2.03 -2.76 3.00
C VAL A 116 0.51 -2.77 3.23
N ILE A 117 -0.27 -2.64 2.16
CA ILE A 117 -1.74 -2.69 2.18
C ILE A 117 -2.17 -4.15 2.04
N PRO A 118 -2.54 -4.85 3.15
CA PRO A 118 -2.82 -6.28 3.09
C PRO A 118 -4.06 -6.60 2.25
N GLN A 119 -5.01 -5.68 2.13
CA GLN A 119 -6.20 -5.84 1.29
C GLN A 119 -5.83 -5.95 -0.19
N ALA A 120 -4.82 -5.19 -0.65
CA ALA A 120 -4.34 -5.27 -2.03
C ALA A 120 -3.67 -6.62 -2.30
N LEU A 121 -2.87 -7.13 -1.35
CA LEU A 121 -2.28 -8.46 -1.43
C LEU A 121 -3.34 -9.56 -1.45
N LEU A 122 -4.32 -9.50 -0.54
CA LEU A 122 -5.45 -10.44 -0.52
C LEU A 122 -6.21 -10.44 -1.84
N PHE A 123 -6.48 -9.25 -2.39
CA PHE A 123 -7.16 -9.09 -3.68
C PHE A 123 -6.38 -9.76 -4.82
N CYS A 124 -5.05 -9.70 -4.76
CA CYS A 124 -4.15 -10.36 -5.72
C CYS A 124 -3.90 -11.85 -5.42
N GLY A 125 -4.63 -12.44 -4.46
CA GLY A 125 -4.58 -13.89 -4.18
C GLY A 125 -3.52 -14.32 -3.17
N PHE A 126 -2.89 -13.39 -2.46
CA PHE A 126 -1.88 -13.75 -1.45
C PHE A 126 -2.53 -14.49 -0.27
N THR A 127 -1.88 -15.55 0.18
CA THR A 127 -2.27 -16.27 1.39
C THR A 127 -1.96 -15.44 2.64
N ARG A 128 -2.59 -15.78 3.77
CA ARG A 128 -2.30 -15.15 5.07
C ARG A 128 -0.82 -15.23 5.44
N ASP A 129 -0.16 -16.33 5.07
CA ASP A 129 1.26 -16.51 5.28
C ASP A 129 2.07 -15.52 4.46
N GLN A 130 1.84 -15.45 3.15
CA GLN A 130 2.55 -14.51 2.28
C GLN A 130 2.38 -13.06 2.75
N ILE A 131 1.21 -12.69 3.28
CA ILE A 131 0.98 -11.37 3.86
C ILE A 131 1.78 -11.15 5.15
N LEU A 132 1.87 -12.16 6.03
CA LEU A 132 2.73 -12.07 7.21
C LEU A 132 4.21 -11.95 6.84
N HIS A 133 4.65 -12.61 5.77
CA HIS A 133 6.00 -12.42 5.23
C HIS A 133 6.20 -10.99 4.70
N ALA A 134 5.25 -10.44 3.95
CA ALA A 134 5.30 -9.05 3.49
C ALA A 134 5.39 -8.06 4.66
N PHE A 135 4.60 -8.28 5.73
CA PHE A 135 4.69 -7.48 6.96
C PHE A 135 6.04 -7.60 7.64
N PHE A 136 6.61 -8.81 7.73
CA PHE A 136 7.93 -9.03 8.28
C PHE A 136 8.98 -8.20 7.52
N HIS A 137 9.03 -8.30 6.19
CA HIS A 137 9.96 -7.50 5.38
C HIS A 137 9.73 -5.99 5.51
N ASN A 138 8.47 -5.54 5.59
CA ASN A 138 8.16 -4.14 5.79
C ASN A 138 8.60 -3.61 7.15
N VAL A 139 8.46 -4.39 8.23
CA VAL A 139 8.99 -4.01 9.56
C VAL A 139 10.51 -3.86 9.52
N PHE A 140 11.20 -4.78 8.86
CA PHE A 140 12.66 -4.70 8.71
C PHE A 140 13.08 -3.46 7.92
N GLN A 141 12.43 -3.20 6.79
CA GLN A 141 12.74 -2.03 5.98
C GLN A 141 12.46 -0.72 6.74
N LEU A 142 11.30 -0.58 7.39
CA LEU A 142 10.99 0.61 8.19
C LEU A 142 11.94 0.76 9.39
N PHE A 143 12.53 -0.33 9.86
CA PHE A 143 13.51 -0.23 10.93
C PHE A 143 14.82 0.36 10.47
N GLU A 144 15.28 0.00 9.26
CA GLU A 144 16.45 0.64 8.66
C GLU A 144 16.24 2.15 8.54
N VAL A 145 15.05 2.56 8.10
CA VAL A 145 14.62 3.96 8.09
C VAL A 145 14.60 4.58 9.48
N TYR A 146 14.02 3.90 10.47
CA TYR A 146 13.99 4.41 11.84
C TYR A 146 15.41 4.62 12.40
N LYS A 147 16.34 3.69 12.13
CA LYS A 147 17.74 3.82 12.56
C LYS A 147 18.44 5.00 11.91
N SER A 148 18.20 5.25 10.63
CA SER A 148 18.80 6.39 9.93
C SER A 148 18.26 7.72 10.44
N VAL A 149 16.97 7.80 10.76
CA VAL A 149 16.33 9.01 11.29
C VAL A 149 16.62 9.23 12.78
N PHE A 150 16.69 8.18 13.59
CA PHE A 150 16.84 8.25 15.05
C PHE A 150 18.02 7.42 15.61
N PRO A 151 19.27 7.70 15.20
CA PRO A 151 20.43 6.87 15.55
C PRO A 151 20.63 6.73 17.07
N LYS A 152 20.34 7.78 17.85
CA LYS A 152 20.53 7.81 19.31
C LYS A 152 19.38 7.17 20.11
N LYS A 153 18.21 6.90 19.52
CA LYS A 153 17.01 6.33 20.19
C LYS A 153 16.72 4.87 19.82
N SER A 154 17.67 4.19 19.17
CA SER A 154 17.49 2.84 18.61
C SER A 154 17.33 1.71 19.64
N LYS A 155 17.80 1.88 20.89
CA LYS A 155 17.79 0.82 21.93
C LYS A 155 16.40 0.27 22.26
N PHE A 156 15.38 1.13 22.41
CA PHE A 156 14.00 0.69 22.69
C PHE A 156 13.42 -0.15 21.54
N PHE A 157 13.76 0.25 20.31
CA PHE A 157 13.22 -0.37 19.10
C PHE A 157 13.86 -1.73 18.79
N ILE A 158 15.17 -1.86 19.02
CA ILE A 158 15.91 -3.13 18.84
C ILE A 158 15.29 -4.27 19.67
N ARG A 159 14.80 -3.98 20.89
CA ARG A 159 14.13 -4.98 21.73
C ARG A 159 12.82 -5.49 21.13
N ASN A 160 12.05 -4.62 20.48
CA ASN A 160 10.81 -5.00 19.81
C ASN A 160 11.07 -5.81 18.54
N ILE A 161 12.13 -5.52 17.79
CA ILE A 161 12.52 -6.35 16.65
C ILE A 161 12.93 -7.75 17.06
N ARG A 162 13.70 -7.92 18.14
CA ARG A 162 14.01 -9.27 18.62
C ARG A 162 12.76 -10.09 18.91
N LYS A 163 11.71 -9.46 19.46
CA LYS A 163 10.40 -10.11 19.62
C LYS A 163 9.73 -10.41 18.28
N VAL A 164 9.79 -9.51 17.30
CA VAL A 164 9.27 -9.75 15.94
C VAL A 164 9.96 -10.96 15.31
N VAL A 165 11.30 -10.99 15.32
CA VAL A 165 12.09 -12.10 14.76
C VAL A 165 11.79 -13.40 15.47
N PHE A 166 11.80 -13.40 16.81
CA PHE A 166 11.49 -14.58 17.62
C PHE A 166 10.10 -15.11 17.28
N ASN A 167 9.07 -14.27 17.36
CA ASN A 167 7.68 -14.64 17.06
C ASN A 167 7.51 -15.11 15.62
N HIS A 168 8.21 -14.51 14.65
CA HIS A 168 8.14 -14.95 13.25
C HIS A 168 8.86 -16.28 13.02
N SER A 169 10.01 -16.49 13.67
CA SER A 169 10.79 -17.73 13.57
C SER A 169 10.08 -18.93 14.20
N GLU A 170 9.36 -18.74 15.31
CA GLU A 170 8.56 -19.81 15.92
C GLU A 170 7.46 -20.31 14.97
N ILE A 171 6.82 -19.43 14.19
CA ILE A 171 5.82 -19.83 13.19
C ILE A 171 6.41 -20.83 12.18
N HIS A 172 7.64 -20.60 11.72
CA HIS A 172 8.31 -21.46 10.76
C HIS A 172 8.76 -22.79 11.36
N GLN A 173 9.19 -22.80 12.62
CA GLN A 173 9.62 -24.01 13.31
C GLN A 173 8.43 -24.90 13.70
N VAL A 174 7.34 -24.30 14.16
CA VAL A 174 6.14 -25.02 14.60
C VAL A 174 5.31 -25.58 13.45
N LYS A 175 5.33 -24.95 12.26
CA LYS A 175 4.76 -25.56 11.04
C LYS A 175 5.43 -26.88 10.66
N LYS A 176 6.68 -27.13 11.07
CA LYS A 176 7.36 -28.41 10.84
C LYS A 176 6.87 -29.54 11.76
N VAL A 177 6.16 -29.20 12.83
CA VAL A 177 5.58 -30.17 13.78
C VAL A 177 4.10 -30.36 13.43
N LYS A 178 3.76 -31.47 12.77
CA LYS A 178 2.36 -31.85 12.50
C LYS A 178 1.60 -31.92 13.83
N GLY A 179 0.55 -31.09 13.97
CA GLY A 179 -0.35 -31.11 15.13
C GLY A 179 -0.10 -30.00 16.18
N SER A 180 0.86 -29.11 15.96
CA SER A 180 1.09 -27.98 16.86
C SER A 180 -0.02 -26.91 16.79
N PRO A 181 -0.18 -26.08 17.86
CA PRO A 181 -1.34 -25.21 17.99
C PRO A 181 -1.43 -24.26 16.79
N ILE A 182 -2.64 -24.13 16.25
CA ILE A 182 -2.97 -23.10 15.25
C ILE A 182 -2.57 -21.76 15.87
N TYR A 183 -1.41 -21.22 15.49
CA TYR A 183 -1.06 -19.87 15.91
C TYR A 183 -2.16 -18.93 15.45
N ASN A 184 -2.56 -18.04 16.35
CA ASN A 184 -3.64 -17.12 16.08
C ASN A 184 -3.15 -16.07 15.06
N TYR A 185 -3.32 -16.34 13.77
CA TYR A 185 -3.04 -15.39 12.67
C TYR A 185 -3.61 -14.00 12.97
N SER A 186 -4.76 -13.92 13.64
CA SER A 186 -5.37 -12.65 14.05
C SER A 186 -4.48 -11.87 15.03
N TYR A 187 -3.86 -12.54 15.99
CA TYR A 187 -2.95 -11.91 16.94
C TYR A 187 -1.71 -11.34 16.23
N LEU A 188 -1.05 -12.15 15.41
CA LEU A 188 0.17 -11.73 14.69
C LEU A 188 -0.12 -10.60 13.71
N PHE A 189 -1.22 -10.71 12.96
CA PHE A 189 -1.64 -9.67 12.04
C PHE A 189 -1.89 -8.35 12.76
N LYS A 190 -2.61 -8.37 13.91
CA LYS A 190 -2.81 -7.19 14.76
C LYS A 190 -1.49 -6.64 15.29
N PHE A 191 -0.57 -7.51 15.72
CA PHE A 191 0.74 -7.12 16.22
C PHE A 191 1.58 -6.40 15.15
N TYR A 192 1.71 -6.99 13.95
CA TYR A 192 2.42 -6.39 12.82
C TYR A 192 1.80 -5.07 12.40
N MET A 193 0.48 -5.03 12.20
CA MET A 193 -0.23 -3.81 11.83
C MET A 193 -0.03 -2.70 12.88
N GLY A 194 -0.10 -3.05 14.17
CA GLY A 194 0.15 -2.10 15.26
C GLY A 194 1.58 -1.56 15.25
N LEU A 195 2.57 -2.44 15.05
CA LEU A 195 3.98 -2.04 15.00
C LEU A 195 4.28 -1.15 13.80
N LEU A 196 3.88 -1.56 12.59
CA LEU A 196 4.03 -0.79 11.35
C LEU A 196 3.37 0.59 11.47
N SER A 197 2.14 0.64 11.99
CA SER A 197 1.43 1.91 12.21
C SER A 197 2.12 2.82 13.23
N HIS A 198 2.73 2.25 14.27
CA HIS A 198 3.50 3.00 15.25
C HIS A 198 4.80 3.56 14.64
N MET A 199 5.56 2.75 13.91
CA MET A 199 6.81 3.17 13.24
C MET A 199 6.56 4.28 12.23
N LYS A 200 5.59 4.07 11.34
CA LYS A 200 5.21 5.04 10.31
C LYS A 200 4.88 6.40 10.92
N ARG A 201 4.06 6.42 11.97
CA ARG A 201 3.67 7.66 12.67
C ARG A 201 4.85 8.42 13.28
N ILE A 202 5.90 7.73 13.71
CA ILE A 202 7.10 8.37 14.26
C ILE A 202 8.00 8.90 13.13
N CYS A 203 8.12 8.16 12.03
CA CYS A 203 9.08 8.49 10.96
C CYS A 203 8.53 9.50 9.95
N LEU A 204 7.22 9.44 9.64
CA LEU A 204 6.58 10.23 8.60
C LEU A 204 6.69 11.76 8.81
N PRO A 205 6.48 12.32 10.02
CA PRO A 205 6.63 13.76 10.22
C PRO A 205 8.05 14.25 9.96
N VAL A 206 9.06 13.44 10.33
CA VAL A 206 10.47 13.81 10.09
C VAL A 206 10.80 13.83 8.60
N TRP A 207 10.23 12.89 7.83
CA TRP A 207 10.39 12.88 6.38
C TRP A 207 9.73 14.10 5.71
N LEU A 208 8.52 14.47 6.14
CA LEU A 208 7.87 15.69 5.64
C LEU A 208 8.72 16.93 5.93
N SER A 209 9.32 17.02 7.12
CA SER A 209 10.24 18.11 7.45
C SER A 209 11.52 18.11 6.60
N ILE A 210 12.08 16.95 6.29
CA ILE A 210 13.26 16.84 5.42
C ILE A 210 12.90 17.22 3.97
N THR A 211 11.72 16.83 3.50
CA THR A 211 11.26 17.16 2.14
C THR A 211 11.01 18.66 1.99
N CYS A 212 10.44 19.32 3.02
CA CYS A 212 10.30 20.77 3.04
C CYS A 212 11.62 21.55 3.15
N LEU A 213 12.73 20.92 3.56
CA LEU A 213 14.04 21.57 3.66
C LEU A 213 14.84 21.56 2.35
N ILE A 214 14.33 20.90 1.30
CA ILE A 214 15.01 20.75 0.00
C ILE A 214 14.32 21.53 -1.15
N SER A 215 13.23 22.25 -0.87
CA SER A 215 12.60 23.20 -1.82
C SER A 215 13.03 24.63 -1.56
#